data_AF-A0A5J4K6S5-F1
#
_entry.id   AF-A0A5J4K6S5-F1
#
_cell.length_a   1.000
_cell.length_b   1.000
_cell.length_c   1.000
_cell.angle_alpha   90.00
_cell.angle_beta   90.00
_cell.angle_gamma   90.00
#
_symmetry.space_group_name_H-M   'P 1'
#
loop_
_entity.id
_entity.type
_entity.pdbx_description
1 polymer ?
#
loop_
_entity_poly.entity_id
_entity_poly.type
_entity_poly.pdbx_seq_one_letter_code
_entity_poly.pdbx_strand_id
1 'polypeptide(L)'
;MRWGVSERVMIDSGPLERKSASARPWTEQLWIYDLRITLRSRPLTRTHLDDFVACYKPGRRHEREENERFRAFSYEELIKRDKVNLDIVWLRDRSLEDASDLPAPDEIIGDIVEDLQAALEQLNAIIEDLNGNGNGNGKRKTSASHS
;
A
#
# COMPACT_ATOMS: atom_id res chain seq x y z
N MET A 1 4.26 -8.14 -12.62
CA MET A 1 3.49 -8.31 -11.37
C MET A 1 4.39 -7.98 -10.19
N ARG A 2 4.09 -6.90 -9.48
CA ARG A 2 4.94 -6.34 -8.42
C ARG A 2 4.52 -6.96 -7.09
N TRP A 3 5.37 -7.80 -6.51
CA TRP A 3 5.15 -8.42 -5.21
C TRP A 3 5.30 -7.36 -4.12
N GLY A 4 4.19 -7.01 -3.46
CA GLY A 4 4.19 -6.14 -2.28
C GLY A 4 4.63 -6.95 -1.05
N VAL A 5 5.70 -6.50 -0.39
CA VAL A 5 6.18 -7.10 0.86
C VAL A 5 5.17 -6.81 1.97
N SER A 6 4.54 -7.84 2.52
CA SER A 6 3.72 -7.75 3.74
C SER A 6 4.61 -8.11 4.93
N GLU A 7 5.20 -7.11 5.57
CA GLU A 7 5.91 -7.29 6.84
C GLU A 7 4.89 -7.33 7.99
N ARG A 8 4.73 -8.51 8.62
CA ARG A 8 3.87 -8.73 9.78
C ARG A 8 4.71 -9.15 10.98
N VAL A 9 4.47 -8.53 12.13
CA VAL A 9 5.13 -8.90 13.39
C VAL A 9 4.19 -9.83 14.17
N MET A 10 4.49 -11.13 14.17
CA MET A 10 3.81 -12.12 15.02
C MET A 10 4.36 -12.09 16.44
N ILE A 11 3.48 -12.12 17.43
CA ILE A 11 3.85 -12.07 18.85
C ILE A 11 3.17 -13.21 19.58
N ASP A 12 3.92 -14.30 19.77
CA ASP A 12 3.52 -15.37 20.67
C ASP A 12 3.77 -14.97 22.13
N SER A 13 2.83 -15.29 22.99
CA SER A 13 2.91 -14.98 24.43
C SER A 13 3.87 -15.93 25.17
N GLY A 14 4.29 -17.04 24.54
CA GLY A 14 5.25 -17.98 25.09
C GLY A 14 6.74 -17.56 24.97
N PRO A 15 7.64 -18.26 25.67
CA PRO A 15 9.07 -18.18 25.41
C PRO A 15 9.39 -18.70 24.01
N LEU A 16 10.31 -18.03 23.30
CA LEU A 16 10.87 -18.46 22.01
C LEU A 16 11.88 -19.62 22.18
N GLU A 17 11.54 -20.55 23.07
CA GLU A 17 12.28 -21.78 23.32
C GLU A 17 11.64 -22.87 22.47
N ARG A 18 12.43 -23.78 21.92
CA ARG A 18 11.89 -24.92 21.16
C ARG A 18 11.20 -25.86 22.13
N LYS A 19 9.89 -25.70 22.28
CA LYS A 19 9.10 -26.49 23.21
C LYS A 19 8.93 -27.92 22.69
N SER A 20 8.98 -28.90 23.59
CA SER A 20 8.71 -30.30 23.27
C SER A 20 7.26 -30.47 22.80
N ALA A 21 6.98 -31.58 22.11
CA ALA A 21 5.60 -31.93 21.77
C ALA A 21 4.74 -31.98 23.04
N SER A 22 3.58 -31.34 23.02
CA SER A 22 2.64 -31.25 24.12
C SER A 22 1.24 -31.57 23.60
N ALA A 23 0.43 -32.23 24.42
CA ALA A 23 -0.99 -32.44 24.13
C ALA A 23 -1.81 -31.14 24.23
N ARG A 24 -1.32 -30.16 24.98
CA ARG A 24 -1.92 -28.82 25.08
C ARG A 24 -1.22 -27.86 24.11
N PRO A 25 -1.99 -27.01 23.39
CA PRO A 25 -1.40 -26.01 22.52
C PRO A 25 -0.53 -25.05 23.32
N TRP A 26 0.63 -24.70 22.77
CA TRP A 26 1.59 -23.81 23.43
C TRP A 26 1.25 -22.33 23.30
N THR A 27 0.44 -22.00 22.31
CA THR A 27 -0.06 -20.64 22.02
C THR A 27 -1.54 -20.63 22.34
N GLU A 28 -1.89 -19.92 23.41
CA GLU A 28 -3.28 -19.74 23.83
C GLU A 28 -3.88 -18.48 23.20
N GLN A 29 -3.05 -17.45 23.00
CA GLN A 29 -3.44 -16.16 22.44
C GLN A 29 -2.34 -15.59 21.54
N LEU A 30 -2.74 -15.12 20.36
CA LEU A 30 -1.91 -14.42 19.39
C LEU A 30 -2.27 -12.93 19.37
N TRP A 31 -1.28 -12.07 19.60
CA TRP A 31 -1.45 -10.63 19.44
C TRP A 31 -0.96 -10.19 18.06
N ILE A 32 -1.78 -9.47 17.32
CA ILE A 32 -1.44 -8.96 15.99
C ILE A 32 -1.51 -7.44 16.00
N TYR A 33 -0.46 -6.80 15.50
CA TYR A 33 -0.45 -5.37 15.22
C TYR A 33 -0.51 -5.12 13.70
N ASP A 34 -1.44 -4.29 13.27
CA ASP A 34 -1.65 -3.94 11.87
C ASP A 34 -0.86 -2.69 11.45
N LEU A 35 0.36 -2.93 10.95
CA LEU A 35 1.26 -1.91 10.40
C LEU A 35 1.11 -1.75 8.88
N ARG A 36 -0.07 -2.03 8.30
CA ARG A 36 -0.30 -1.78 6.88
C ARG A 36 -0.52 -0.28 6.67
N ILE A 37 0.57 0.39 6.32
CA ILE A 37 0.60 1.80 5.91
C ILE A 37 0.87 1.85 4.41
N THR A 38 0.04 2.58 3.66
CA THR A 38 0.18 2.78 2.20
C THR A 38 1.34 3.74 1.92
N LEU A 39 2.58 3.27 2.12
CA LEU A 39 3.81 4.04 1.92
C LEU A 39 4.20 4.13 0.44
N ARG A 40 3.35 4.69 -0.41
CA ARG A 40 3.74 4.94 -1.83
C ARG A 40 4.87 5.97 -1.96
N SER A 41 5.13 6.79 -0.94
CA SER A 41 6.05 7.94 -1.06
C SER A 41 6.89 8.27 0.19
N ARG A 42 6.84 7.47 1.27
CA ARG A 42 7.52 7.82 2.53
C ARG A 42 8.34 6.64 3.06
N PRO A 43 9.60 6.85 3.46
CA PRO A 43 10.39 5.79 4.09
C PRO A 43 9.79 5.38 5.44
N LEU A 44 9.87 4.09 5.78
CA LEU A 44 9.52 3.61 7.12
C LEU A 44 10.52 4.21 8.12
N THR A 45 10.01 4.94 9.12
CA THR A 45 10.84 5.53 10.17
C THR A 45 10.57 4.85 11.50
N ARG A 46 11.50 4.97 12.46
CA ARG A 46 11.34 4.40 13.80
C ARG A 46 10.07 4.91 14.49
N THR A 47 9.68 6.15 14.25
CA THR A 47 8.49 6.78 14.83
C THR A 47 7.19 6.08 14.42
N HIS A 48 7.14 5.46 13.24
CA HIS A 48 5.97 4.67 12.83
C HIS A 48 5.76 3.42 13.70
N LEU A 49 6.78 2.99 14.45
CA LEU A 49 6.74 1.84 15.35
C LEU A 49 6.53 2.22 16.82
N ASP A 50 6.44 3.51 17.16
CA ASP A 50 6.32 3.94 18.56
C ASP A 50 5.01 3.45 19.18
N ASP A 51 3.90 3.54 18.44
CA ASP A 51 2.59 3.02 18.88
C ASP A 51 2.64 1.50 19.07
N PHE A 52 3.26 0.78 18.13
CA PHE A 52 3.49 -0.66 18.26
C PHE A 52 4.25 -1.00 19.55
N VAL A 53 5.34 -0.30 19.84
CA VAL A 53 6.14 -0.56 21.05
C VAL A 53 5.36 -0.25 22.33
N ALA A 54 4.57 0.82 22.33
CA ALA A 54 3.71 1.18 23.45
C ALA A 54 2.67 0.09 23.73
N CYS A 55 2.04 -0.45 22.68
CA CYS A 55 1.05 -1.52 22.76
C CYS A 55 1.68 -2.88 23.08
N TYR A 56 2.87 -3.15 22.54
CA TYR A 56 3.57 -4.42 22.73
C TYR A 56 3.91 -4.72 24.20
N LYS A 57 4.14 -3.66 24.99
CA LYS A 57 4.51 -3.70 26.42
C LYS A 57 5.60 -4.76 26.70
N PRO A 58 6.86 -4.54 26.25
CA PRO A 58 7.94 -5.50 26.45
C PRO A 58 8.14 -5.77 27.95
N GLY A 59 8.28 -7.05 28.33
CA GLY A 59 8.38 -7.47 29.73
C GLY A 59 7.07 -7.43 30.53
N ARG A 60 6.01 -6.77 30.02
CA ARG A 60 4.71 -6.61 30.66
C ARG A 60 3.57 -7.07 29.76
N ARG A 61 3.73 -8.28 29.19
CA ARG A 61 2.80 -8.84 28.19
C ARG A 61 1.37 -9.02 28.71
N HIS A 62 1.20 -9.18 30.03
CA HIS A 62 -0.09 -9.34 30.69
C HIS A 62 -0.87 -8.01 30.81
N GLU A 63 -0.21 -6.87 30.61
CA GLU A 63 -0.83 -5.56 30.62
C GLU A 63 -1.31 -5.13 29.22
N ARG A 64 -1.19 -5.99 28.20
CA ARG A 64 -1.60 -5.64 26.84
C ARG A 64 -3.11 -5.40 26.78
N GLU A 65 -3.49 -4.36 26.07
CA GLU A 65 -4.87 -3.96 25.87
C GLU A 65 -5.14 -3.88 24.38
N GLU A 66 -6.34 -4.29 23.97
CA GLU A 66 -6.75 -4.18 22.57
C GLU A 66 -6.95 -2.72 22.19
N ASN A 67 -6.60 -2.39 20.96
CA ASN A 67 -6.94 -1.14 20.31
C ASN A 67 -7.33 -1.41 18.86
N GLU A 68 -7.56 -0.34 18.08
CA GLU A 68 -7.93 -0.44 16.67
C GLU A 68 -6.93 -1.30 15.86
N ARG A 69 -5.63 -1.05 16.02
CA ARG A 69 -4.54 -1.71 15.27
C ARG A 69 -3.90 -2.88 16.01
N PHE A 70 -4.22 -3.13 17.27
CA PHE A 70 -3.60 -4.15 18.11
C PHE A 70 -4.67 -5.01 18.75
N ARG A 71 -4.77 -6.27 18.31
CA ARG A 71 -5.86 -7.16 18.71
C ARG A 71 -5.37 -8.53 19.12
N ALA A 72 -6.04 -9.14 20.10
CA ALA A 72 -5.79 -10.51 20.51
C ALA A 72 -6.72 -11.48 19.76
N PHE A 73 -6.19 -12.63 19.39
CA PHE A 73 -6.92 -13.74 18.79
C PHE A 73 -6.70 -15.00 19.61
N SER A 74 -7.78 -15.66 20.00
CA SER A 74 -7.70 -16.91 20.77
C SER A 74 -7.31 -18.08 19.88
N TYR A 75 -6.73 -19.12 20.47
CA TYR A 75 -6.43 -20.37 19.75
C TYR A 75 -7.65 -20.94 19.01
N GLU A 76 -8.83 -20.89 19.63
CA GLU A 76 -10.10 -21.36 19.06
C GLU A 76 -10.53 -20.54 17.85
N GLU A 77 -10.25 -19.23 17.83
CA GLU A 77 -10.52 -18.38 16.67
C GLU A 77 -9.56 -18.70 15.52
N LEU A 78 -8.31 -18.98 15.83
CA LEU A 78 -7.28 -19.30 14.83
C LEU A 78 -7.53 -20.67 14.18
N ILE A 79 -7.86 -21.69 14.97
CA ILE A 79 -8.04 -23.06 14.47
C ILE A 79 -9.29 -23.23 13.60
N LYS A 80 -10.30 -22.37 13.77
CA LYS A 80 -11.51 -22.35 12.93
C LYS A 80 -11.26 -21.81 11.53
N ARG A 81 -10.13 -21.13 11.30
CA ARG A 81 -9.80 -20.54 9.99
C ARG A 81 -9.33 -21.62 9.03
N ASP A 82 -9.63 -21.42 7.75
CA ASP A 82 -9.15 -22.32 6.69
C ASP A 82 -7.62 -22.42 6.76
N LYS A 83 -7.12 -23.65 6.88
CA LYS A 83 -5.68 -23.98 7.00
C LYS A 83 -4.93 -23.20 8.09
N VAL A 84 -5.64 -22.70 9.11
CA VAL A 84 -5.07 -21.84 10.16
C VAL A 84 -4.39 -20.61 9.55
N ASN A 85 -5.00 -20.03 8.52
CA ASN A 85 -4.43 -18.89 7.82
C ASN A 85 -4.36 -17.67 8.75
N LEU A 86 -3.12 -17.25 9.04
CA LEU A 86 -2.79 -16.09 9.89
C LEU A 86 -2.83 -14.75 9.12
N ASP A 87 -3.29 -14.76 7.86
CA ASP A 87 -3.63 -13.57 7.12
C ASP A 87 -4.94 -12.96 7.65
N ILE A 88 -4.87 -12.37 8.84
CA ILE A 88 -6.04 -11.82 9.53
C ILE A 88 -6.14 -10.33 9.22
N VAL A 89 -7.27 -9.94 8.64
CA VAL A 89 -7.65 -8.56 8.34
C VAL A 89 -8.93 -8.26 9.09
N TRP A 90 -8.87 -7.35 10.07
CA TRP A 90 -10.06 -6.90 10.82
C TRP A 90 -10.31 -5.40 10.68
N LEU A 91 -9.28 -4.64 10.30
CA LEU A 91 -9.43 -3.25 9.93
C LEU A 91 -9.93 -3.14 8.51
N ARG A 92 -11.08 -2.48 8.35
CA ARG A 92 -11.50 -1.94 7.07
C ARG A 92 -10.70 -0.67 6.81
N ASP A 93 -10.12 -0.57 5.63
CA ASP A 93 -9.42 0.63 5.22
C ASP A 93 -10.44 1.76 5.06
N ARG A 94 -10.40 2.76 5.94
CA ARG A 94 -11.26 3.95 5.82
C ARG A 94 -10.87 4.85 4.62
N SER A 95 -9.72 4.59 4.00
CA SER A 95 -9.23 5.37 2.86
C SER A 95 -9.65 4.83 1.49
N LEU A 96 -10.24 3.62 1.42
CA LEU A 96 -10.51 2.97 0.14
C LEU A 96 -11.97 2.67 -0.18
N GLU A 97 -12.92 2.61 0.76
CA GLU A 97 -14.29 2.24 0.40
C GLU A 97 -15.32 2.84 1.37
N ASP A 98 -15.96 3.95 0.98
CA ASP A 98 -17.41 3.91 0.92
C ASP A 98 -17.74 3.62 -0.54
N ALA A 99 -18.05 2.36 -0.88
CA ALA A 99 -18.45 2.01 -2.25
C ALA A 99 -19.74 2.76 -2.67
N SER A 100 -20.43 3.41 -1.72
CA SER A 100 -21.50 4.39 -1.91
C SER A 100 -21.04 5.80 -2.31
N ASP A 101 -19.77 6.16 -2.10
CA ASP A 101 -19.18 7.44 -2.52
C ASP A 101 -18.50 7.36 -3.89
N LEU A 102 -18.45 6.16 -4.50
CA LEU A 102 -17.98 6.04 -5.87
C LEU A 102 -19.05 6.57 -6.83
N PRO A 103 -18.69 7.50 -7.74
CA PRO A 103 -19.61 7.94 -8.78
C PRO A 103 -20.07 6.75 -9.62
N ALA A 104 -21.23 6.88 -10.25
CA ALA A 104 -21.79 5.81 -11.07
C ALA A 104 -20.76 5.37 -12.12
N PRO A 105 -20.72 4.08 -12.52
CA PRO A 105 -19.75 3.59 -13.51
C PRO A 105 -19.72 4.42 -14.80
N ASP A 106 -20.88 4.94 -15.22
CA ASP A 106 -21.01 5.79 -16.41
C ASP A 106 -20.32 7.15 -16.26
N GLU A 107 -20.30 7.73 -15.07
CA GLU A 107 -19.59 8.99 -14.77
C GLU A 107 -18.08 8.76 -14.84
N ILE A 108 -17.59 7.65 -14.26
CA ILE A 108 -16.16 7.26 -14.30
C ILE A 108 -15.71 7.03 -15.75
N ILE A 109 -16.54 6.38 -16.57
CA ILE A 109 -16.24 6.15 -17.99
C ILE A 109 -16.19 7.48 -18.75
N GLY A 110 -17.10 8.40 -18.45
CA GLY A 110 -17.12 9.75 -19.02
C GLY A 110 -15.79 10.49 -18.79
N ASP A 111 -15.36 10.57 -17.52
CA ASP A 111 -14.12 11.23 -17.12
C ASP A 111 -12.90 10.61 -17.81
N ILE A 112 -12.83 9.28 -17.86
CA ILE A 112 -11.72 8.57 -18.54
C ILE A 112 -11.69 8.90 -20.04
N VAL A 113 -12.85 8.96 -20.70
CA VAL A 113 -12.94 9.29 -22.13
C VAL A 113 -12.47 10.73 -22.37
N GLU A 114 -12.88 11.68 -21.54
CA GLU A 114 -12.45 13.08 -21.62
C GLU A 114 -10.93 13.22 -21.45
N ASP A 115 -10.37 12.59 -20.42
CA ASP A 115 -8.93 12.58 -20.16
C ASP A 115 -8.13 12.00 -21.34
N LEU A 116 -8.62 10.90 -21.93
CA LEU A 116 -7.98 10.28 -23.09
C LEU A 116 -8.08 11.16 -24.34
N GLN A 117 -9.19 11.87 -24.54
CA GLN A 117 -9.35 12.82 -25.66
C GLN A 117 -8.38 14.00 -25.51
N ALA A 118 -8.29 14.60 -24.33
CA ALA A 118 -7.35 15.68 -24.05
C ALA A 118 -5.89 15.23 -24.26
N ALA A 119 -5.54 14.02 -23.83
CA ALA A 119 -4.21 13.45 -24.07
C ALA A 119 -3.92 13.24 -25.56
N LEU A 120 -4.90 12.77 -26.34
CA LEU A 120 -4.78 12.60 -27.78
C LEU A 120 -4.61 13.94 -28.51
N GLU A 121 -5.35 14.97 -28.11
CA GLU A 121 -5.22 16.32 -28.67
C GLU A 121 -3.81 16.90 -28.43
N GLN A 122 -3.28 16.75 -27.21
CA GLN A 122 -1.91 17.17 -26.90
C GLN A 122 -0.88 16.45 -27.77
N LEU A 123 -1.04 15.15 -27.97
CA LEU A 123 -0.15 14.37 -28.83
C LEU A 123 -0.23 14.82 -30.30
N ASN A 124 -1.43 15.11 -30.80
CA ASN A 124 -1.60 15.63 -32.16
C ASN A 124 -0.96 17.00 -32.33
N ALA A 125 -1.10 17.90 -31.36
CA ALA A 125 -0.42 19.19 -31.37
C ALA A 125 1.11 19.05 -31.43
N ILE A 126 1.67 18.11 -30.65
CA ILE A 126 3.12 17.80 -30.71
C ILE A 126 3.51 17.29 -32.10
N ILE A 127 2.70 16.44 -32.73
CA ILE A 127 2.96 15.92 -34.09
C ILE A 127 2.91 17.06 -35.13
N GLU A 128 1.95 17.97 -35.03
CA GLU A 128 1.85 19.14 -35.90
C GLU A 128 3.07 20.06 -35.77
N ASP A 129 3.50 20.36 -34.54
CA ASP A 129 4.70 21.14 -34.26
C ASP A 129 5.95 20.49 -34.88
N LEU A 130 6.10 19.17 -34.72
CA LEU A 130 7.22 18.43 -35.31
C LEU A 130 7.20 18.44 -36.84
N ASN A 131 6.03 18.32 -37.46
CA ASN A 131 5.88 18.34 -38.92
C ASN A 131 6.04 19.75 -39.50
N GLY A 132 5.58 20.79 -38.79
CA GLY A 132 5.71 22.20 -39.18
C GLY A 132 7.15 22.70 -39.13
N ASN A 133 7.96 22.21 -38.18
CA ASN A 133 9.36 22.58 -38.06
C ASN A 133 10.29 21.93 -39.12
N GLY A 134 9.79 20.98 -39.90
CA GLY A 134 10.53 20.30 -40.98
C GLY A 134 10.74 21.11 -42.26
N ASN A 135 10.02 22.22 -42.46
CA ASN A 135 10.00 22.97 -43.73
C ASN A 135 10.71 24.35 -43.71
N GLY A 136 11.38 24.72 -42.62
CA GLY A 136 11.83 26.11 -42.41
C GLY A 136 13.33 26.42 -42.57
N ASN A 137 14.25 25.46 -42.48
CA ASN A 137 15.66 25.79 -42.18
C ASN A 137 16.65 25.57 -43.35
N GLY A 138 16.33 26.13 -44.52
CA GLY A 138 17.13 25.99 -45.75
C GLY A 138 17.43 27.29 -46.50
N LYS A 139 17.47 28.46 -45.83
CA LYS A 139 17.95 29.71 -46.46
C LYS A 139 18.91 30.47 -45.54
N ARG A 140 20.14 29.95 -45.39
CA ARG A 140 21.29 30.80 -45.06
C ARG A 140 21.61 31.63 -46.30
N LYS A 141 21.21 32.90 -46.28
CA LYS A 141 21.58 33.90 -47.29
C LYS A 141 23.11 33.92 -47.42
N THR A 142 23.60 33.52 -48.59
CA THR A 142 24.89 33.96 -49.09
C THR A 142 24.71 35.39 -49.59
N SER A 143 25.35 36.34 -48.93
CA SER A 143 25.61 37.66 -49.52
C SER A 143 26.99 38.12 -49.07
N ALA A 144 27.82 38.34 -50.08
CA ALA A 144 29.23 38.62 -50.04
C ALA A 144 29.56 40.06 -49.57
N SER A 145 30.87 40.28 -49.44
CA SER A 145 31.59 41.54 -49.74
C SER A 145 31.88 42.50 -48.60
N HIS A 146 33.13 42.49 -48.14
CA HIS A 146 34.00 43.66 -47.87
C HIS A 146 35.44 43.13 -48.00
N SER A 147 36.10 43.40 -49.13
CA SER A 147 37.05 44.51 -49.36
C SER A 147 38.40 44.25 -48.71
#